data_AF-A0A2D7AP51-F1
#
_entry.id   AF-A0A2D7AP51-F1
#
_cell.length_a   1.000
_cell.length_b   1.000
_cell.length_c   1.000
_cell.angle_alpha   90.00
_cell.angle_beta   90.00
_cell.angle_gamma   90.00
#
_symmetry.space_group_name_H-M   'P 1'
#
loop_
_entity.id
_entity.type
_entity.pdbx_description
1 polymer ?
#
loop_
_entity_poly.entity_id
_entity_poly.type
_entity_poly.pdbx_seq_one_letter_code
_entity_poly.pdbx_strand_id
1 'polypeptide(L)'
;MNRDSRKERIEKTLQSFFSPKLLIVRDDSKKHEGHNQIGEHEKETHFYIQMRLNDHKTTNKVNLHRKVYSLLNSEFSSGLHALELDIKSI
;
A
#
# COMPACT_ATOMS: atom_id res chain seq x y z
N MET A 1 1.28 -24.49 1.60
CA MET A 1 0.44 -23.29 1.78
C MET A 1 1.36 -22.09 1.63
N ASN A 2 1.28 -21.35 0.52
CA ASN A 2 2.09 -20.14 0.37
C ASN A 2 1.59 -19.11 1.39
N ARG A 3 2.40 -18.82 2.40
CA ARG A 3 2.20 -17.67 3.27
C ARG A 3 2.74 -16.46 2.52
N ASP A 4 1.90 -15.88 1.66
CA ASP A 4 2.24 -14.62 1.00
C ASP A 4 2.49 -13.56 2.10
N SER A 5 3.58 -12.81 1.97
CA SER A 5 3.89 -11.62 2.78
C SER A 5 2.81 -10.54 2.62
N ARG A 6 2.73 -9.58 3.57
CA ARG A 6 1.77 -8.47 3.43
C ARG A 6 2.04 -7.68 2.16
N LYS A 7 3.31 -7.44 1.84
CA LYS A 7 3.72 -6.81 0.58
C LYS A 7 3.10 -7.52 -0.63
N GLU A 8 3.26 -8.84 -0.73
CA GLU A 8 2.75 -9.63 -1.87
C GLU A 8 1.21 -9.58 -1.95
N ARG A 9 0.51 -9.61 -0.81
CA ARG A 9 -0.95 -9.47 -0.78
C ARG A 9 -1.41 -8.09 -1.26
N ILE A 10 -0.72 -7.03 -0.84
CA ILE A 10 -0.96 -5.65 -1.31
C ILE A 10 -0.73 -5.58 -2.82
N GLU A 11 0.41 -6.08 -3.31
CA GLU A 11 0.76 -6.06 -4.73
C GLU A 11 -0.30 -6.79 -5.57
N LYS A 12 -0.68 -8.02 -5.21
CA LYS A 12 -1.71 -8.80 -5.91
C LYS A 12 -3.06 -8.07 -5.95
N THR A 13 -3.48 -7.51 -4.81
CA THR A 13 -4.76 -6.80 -4.69
C THR A 13 -4.76 -5.57 -5.62
N LEU A 14 -3.74 -4.73 -5.54
CA LEU A 14 -3.70 -3.50 -6.34
C LEU A 14 -3.51 -3.79 -7.83
N GLN A 15 -2.69 -4.77 -8.18
CA GLN A 15 -2.50 -5.19 -9.57
C GLN A 15 -3.81 -5.69 -10.17
N SER A 16 -4.56 -6.53 -9.46
CA SER A 16 -5.82 -7.11 -9.95
C SER A 16 -6.93 -6.06 -10.08
N PHE A 17 -7.02 -5.09 -9.17
CA PHE A 17 -8.12 -4.11 -9.16
C PHE A 17 -7.89 -2.91 -10.07
N PHE A 18 -6.65 -2.45 -10.20
CA PHE A 18 -6.33 -1.22 -10.93
C PHE A 18 -5.61 -1.46 -12.26
N SER A 19 -5.01 -2.64 -12.48
CA SER A 19 -4.17 -2.93 -13.65
C SER A 19 -3.23 -1.75 -14.02
N PRO A 20 -2.44 -1.24 -13.06
CA PRO A 20 -1.62 -0.05 -13.27
C PRO A 20 -0.51 -0.32 -14.29
N LYS A 21 -0.08 0.72 -15.01
CA LYS A 21 1.14 0.66 -15.84
C LYS A 21 2.39 0.48 -14.98
N LEU A 22 2.39 1.06 -13.79
CA LEU A 22 3.48 0.96 -12.81
C LEU A 22 2.86 0.75 -11.42
N LEU A 23 3.34 -0.27 -10.71
CA LEU A 23 3.06 -0.53 -9.31
C LEU A 23 4.37 -0.72 -8.57
N ILE A 24 4.60 0.10 -7.56
CA ILE A 24 5.73 -0.05 -6.63
C ILE A 24 5.15 -0.11 -5.22
N VAL A 25 5.46 -1.19 -4.51
CA VAL A 25 5.12 -1.37 -3.09
C VAL A 25 6.43 -1.53 -2.31
N ARG A 26 6.71 -0.57 -1.43
CA ARG A 26 7.92 -0.53 -0.61
C ARG A 26 7.56 -0.57 0.86
N ASP A 27 8.14 -1.52 1.58
CA ASP A 27 8.09 -1.57 3.05
C ASP A 27 9.05 -0.52 3.61
N ASP A 28 8.50 0.50 4.27
CA ASP A 28 9.23 1.59 4.92
C ASP A 28 9.24 1.45 6.45
N SER A 29 8.82 0.30 7.00
CA SER A 29 8.77 0.05 8.46
C SER A 29 10.10 0.31 9.15
N LYS A 30 11.23 0.00 8.49
CA LYS A 30 12.58 0.24 9.01
C LYS A 30 12.95 1.71 9.17
N LYS A 31 12.34 2.62 8.41
CA LYS A 31 12.62 4.07 8.54
C LYS A 31 12.07 4.67 9.82
N HIS A 32 11.18 3.95 10.50
CA HIS A 32 10.54 4.38 11.75
C HIS A 32 11.02 3.59 12.99
N GLU A 33 12.05 2.75 12.87
CA GLU A 33 12.69 2.02 13.98
C GLU A 33 13.35 2.95 15.03
N GLY A 34 13.39 4.27 14.80
CA GLY A 34 14.06 5.25 15.66
C GLY A 34 13.21 5.98 16.71
N HIS A 35 11.91 5.69 16.85
CA HIS A 35 11.04 6.35 17.85
C HIS A 35 10.73 5.41 19.04
N ASN A 36 11.69 5.29 19.97
CA ASN A 36 11.62 4.98 21.41
C ASN A 36 10.55 4.05 22.06
N GLN A 37 9.60 3.42 21.38
CA GLN A 37 8.60 2.53 21.98
C GLN A 37 8.08 1.39 21.08
N ILE A 38 8.68 1.16 19.90
CA ILE A 38 8.28 0.06 19.03
C ILE A 38 9.27 -1.08 19.22
N GLY A 39 8.80 -2.23 19.72
CA GLY A 39 9.63 -3.42 19.87
C GLY A 39 10.31 -3.79 18.55
N GLU A 40 11.51 -4.38 18.63
CA GLU A 40 12.44 -4.74 17.54
C GLU A 40 11.86 -5.67 16.43
N HIS A 41 10.54 -5.86 16.36
CA HIS A 41 9.86 -6.94 15.65
C HIS A 41 8.80 -6.49 14.63
N GLU A 42 8.45 -5.21 14.53
CA GLU A 42 7.35 -4.75 13.67
C GLU A 42 7.77 -4.51 12.22
N LYS A 43 7.89 -5.61 11.44
CA LYS A 43 8.04 -5.59 9.98
C LYS A 43 6.68 -5.41 9.30
N GLU A 44 6.68 -4.87 8.08
CA GLU A 44 5.48 -4.70 7.26
C GLU A 44 4.34 -3.90 7.95
N THR A 45 4.68 -2.87 8.73
CA THR A 45 3.73 -1.96 9.38
C THR A 45 3.55 -0.63 8.64
N HIS A 46 4.55 -0.19 7.87
CA HIS A 46 4.50 1.05 7.10
C HIS A 46 4.82 0.76 5.64
N PHE A 47 3.94 1.18 4.73
CA PHE A 47 4.15 0.98 3.29
C PHE A 47 4.04 2.28 2.51
N TYR A 48 4.92 2.40 1.51
CA TYR A 48 4.82 3.37 0.44
C TYR A 48 4.34 2.67 -0.83
N ILE A 49 3.30 3.21 -1.45
CA ILE A 49 2.74 2.68 -2.69
C ILE A 49 2.71 3.78 -3.75
N GLN A 50 3.38 3.53 -4.86
CA GLN A 50 3.29 4.36 -6.05
C GLN A 50 2.54 3.62 -7.15
N MET A 51 1.57 4.30 -7.75
CA MET A 51 0.79 3.77 -8.87
C MET A 51 0.69 4.78 -10.01
N ARG A 52 0.86 4.29 -11.23
CA ARG A 52 0.59 5.02 -12.48
C ARG A 52 -0.54 4.34 -13.23
N LEU A 53 -1.67 5.01 -13.35
CA LEU A 53 -2.89 4.47 -13.97
C LEU A 53 -3.05 4.98 -15.40
N ASN A 54 -3.66 4.15 -16.26
CA ASN A 54 -4.03 4.50 -17.64
C ASN A 54 -5.27 5.38 -17.75
N ASP A 55 -5.92 5.66 -16.62
CA ASP A 55 -7.23 6.31 -16.62
C ASP A 55 -7.08 7.82 -16.69
N HIS A 56 -7.19 8.39 -17.89
CA HIS A 56 -7.21 9.83 -18.14
C HIS A 56 -8.52 10.50 -17.71
N LYS A 57 -9.54 9.75 -17.29
CA LYS A 57 -10.77 10.35 -16.78
C LYS A 57 -10.48 10.97 -15.42
N THR A 58 -11.14 12.10 -15.18
CA THR A 58 -11.11 13.03 -14.03
C THR A 58 -11.43 12.35 -12.69
N THR A 59 -10.74 11.27 -12.38
CA THR A 59 -10.94 10.47 -11.19
C THR A 59 -10.26 11.22 -10.07
N ASN A 60 -11.08 11.85 -9.23
CA ASN A 60 -10.60 12.63 -8.09
C ASN A 60 -9.59 11.79 -7.28
N LYS A 61 -8.39 12.35 -7.07
CA LYS A 61 -7.30 11.72 -6.30
C LYS A 61 -7.80 11.16 -4.96
N VAL A 62 -8.70 11.88 -4.30
CA VAL A 62 -9.30 11.45 -3.03
C VAL A 62 -10.10 10.15 -3.19
N ASN A 63 -10.85 9.99 -4.28
CA ASN A 63 -11.61 8.76 -4.53
C ASN A 63 -10.69 7.56 -4.78
N LEU A 64 -9.58 7.76 -5.51
CA LEU A 64 -8.57 6.71 -5.70
C LEU A 64 -7.95 6.29 -4.36
N HIS A 65 -7.56 7.26 -3.53
CA HIS A 65 -7.05 6.97 -2.20
C HIS A 65 -8.08 6.20 -1.36
N ARG A 66 -9.34 6.67 -1.29
CA ARG A 66 -10.41 5.96 -0.55
C ARG A 66 -10.60 4.52 -1.04
N LYS A 67 -10.52 4.29 -2.35
CA LYS A 67 -10.64 2.94 -2.94
C LYS A 67 -9.47 2.05 -2.53
N VAL A 68 -8.24 2.57 -2.54
CA VAL A 68 -7.07 1.83 -2.06
C VAL A 68 -7.19 1.47 -0.58
N TYR A 69 -7.54 2.43 0.28
CA TYR A 69 -7.77 2.17 1.71
C TYR A 69 -8.86 1.13 1.94
N SER A 70 -9.96 1.19 1.19
CA SER A 70 -11.03 0.18 1.26
C SER A 70 -10.56 -1.21 0.87
N LEU A 71 -9.71 -1.34 -0.15
CA LEU A 71 -9.17 -2.63 -0.60
C LEU A 71 -8.18 -3.22 0.40
N LEU A 72 -7.44 -2.38 1.11
CA LEU A 72 -6.42 -2.80 2.07
C LEU A 72 -6.92 -2.81 3.52
N ASN A 73 -8.23 -2.68 3.75
CA ASN A 73 -8.82 -2.62 5.10
C ASN A 73 -8.49 -3.86 5.96
N SER A 74 -8.37 -5.03 5.34
CA SER A 74 -7.94 -6.27 6.01
C SER A 74 -6.48 -6.22 6.46
N GLU A 75 -5.61 -5.53 5.73
CA GLU A 75 -4.21 -5.35 6.10
C GLU A 75 -4.08 -4.42 7.32
N PHE A 76 -4.87 -3.33 7.36
CA PHE A 76 -4.97 -2.46 8.55
C PHE A 76 -5.44 -3.23 9.78
N SER A 77 -6.44 -4.09 9.61
CA SER A 77 -6.96 -4.92 10.71
C SER A 77 -5.97 -5.99 11.19
N SER A 78 -4.91 -6.28 10.43
CA SER A 78 -3.91 -7.31 10.76
C SER A 78 -2.53 -6.73 11.10
N GLY A 79 -2.39 -5.42 11.28
CA GLY A 79 -1.17 -4.78 11.76
C GLY A 79 -0.47 -3.81 10.79
N LEU A 80 -1.07 -3.47 9.64
CA LEU A 80 -0.63 -2.31 8.87
C LEU A 80 -1.00 -1.03 9.65
N HIS A 81 -0.01 -0.18 9.91
CA HIS A 81 -0.17 1.04 10.69
C HIS A 81 -0.34 2.28 9.81
N ALA A 82 0.51 2.44 8.79
CA ALA A 82 0.47 3.61 7.92
C ALA A 82 0.70 3.26 6.44
N LEU A 83 0.11 4.08 5.57
CA LEU A 83 0.16 3.91 4.13
C LEU A 83 0.34 5.26 3.42
N GLU A 84 1.49 5.42 2.77
CA GLU A 84 1.77 6.56 1.88
C GLU A 84 1.39 6.19 0.44
N LEU A 85 0.61 7.06 -0.22
CA LEU A 85 0.08 6.82 -1.56
C LEU A 85 0.50 7.94 -2.55
N ASP A 86 1.27 7.57 -3.58
CA ASP A 86 1.55 8.40 -4.77
C ASP A 86 0.85 7.80 -6.00
N ILE A 87 -0.39 8.22 -6.22
CA ILE A 87 -1.20 7.78 -7.36
C ILE A 87 -1.29 8.93 -8.37
N LYS A 88 -0.87 8.67 -9.62
CA LYS A 88 -1.03 9.61 -10.74
C LYS A 88 -1.58 8.89 -11.97
N SER A 89 -2.39 9.61 -12.73
CA SER A 89 -2.76 9.21 -14.08
C SER A 89 -1.66 9.66 -15.05
N ILE A 90 -1.38 8.84 -16.07
CA ILE A 90 -0.36 9.11 -17.11
C ILE A 90 -0.95 9.01 -18.50
#